data_AF-A0A317X6B6-F1
#
_entry.id   AF-A0A317X6B6-F1
#
_cell.length_a   1.000
_cell.length_b   1.000
_cell.length_c   1.000
_cell.angle_alpha   90.00
_cell.angle_beta   90.00
_cell.angle_gamma   90.00
#
_symmetry.space_group_name_H-M   'P 1'
#
loop_
_entity.id
_entity.type
_entity.pdbx_description
1 polymer ?
#
loop_
_entity_poly.entity_id
_entity_poly.type
_entity_poly.pdbx_seq_one_letter_code
_entity_poly.pdbx_strand_id
1 'polypeptide(L)'
;MATFLSRAISPVRALKHRPWPLSTAIAPQLPVNEATEEERIPYYDPARFYPARLGEVLNNRYQLATKLGHGTNSTTWLARDLNQWRWLREKYVALKINASVHYSRENAAQAELDIMKHISEVNPQHKGWCLIRYPLDSFSLELAGSTRHTCVVFEPLREPLWLFRRRFMGNVIPSGLLKMLLQMILHGLGYLHSECQVIHTDLKPANIMVRIEDPSLLEESARNEYEHPLPQKNCSDGRTIYLARNNFGVSENFFGITDNPETAFTTYTFLLIPKP
;
A
#
# COMPACT_ATOMS: atom_id res chain seq x y z
N MET A 1 27.45 5.43 41.62
CA MET A 1 27.87 5.73 40.23
C MET A 1 26.82 5.13 39.29
N ALA A 2 25.82 5.92 38.90
CA ALA A 2 24.75 5.49 37.99
C ALA A 2 25.14 5.82 36.54
N THR A 3 25.20 4.78 35.71
CA THR A 3 25.52 4.83 34.28
C THR A 3 24.39 5.49 33.49
N PHE A 4 24.57 6.77 33.16
CA PHE A 4 23.87 7.41 32.04
C PHE A 4 24.46 6.87 30.73
N LEU A 5 23.85 5.84 30.15
CA LEU A 5 24.10 5.50 28.75
C LEU A 5 23.24 6.43 27.89
N SER A 6 23.82 7.56 27.49
CA SER A 6 23.27 8.40 26.43
C SER A 6 23.13 7.55 25.16
N ARG A 7 21.90 7.44 24.63
CA ARG A 7 21.64 6.93 23.27
C ARG A 7 22.35 7.87 22.29
N ALA A 8 23.61 7.57 21.96
CA ALA A 8 24.32 8.27 20.89
C ALA A 8 23.57 8.01 19.58
N ILE A 9 22.93 9.06 19.05
CA ILE A 9 22.30 9.02 17.73
C ILE A 9 23.46 8.86 16.74
N SER A 10 23.51 7.72 16.03
CA SER A 10 24.50 7.51 14.97
C SER A 10 24.52 8.73 14.04
N PRO A 11 25.70 9.30 13.72
CA PRO A 11 25.81 10.54 12.94
C PRO A 11 25.11 10.43 11.57
N VAL A 12 25.01 9.23 11.02
CA VAL A 12 24.29 8.95 9.77
C VAL A 12 22.77 9.14 9.92
N ARG A 13 22.19 8.88 11.10
CA ARG A 13 20.75 9.02 11.34
C ARG A 13 20.32 10.49 11.35
N ALA A 14 21.22 11.42 11.69
CA ALA A 14 20.96 12.86 11.65
C ALA A 14 20.85 13.41 10.22
N LEU A 15 21.40 12.70 9.23
CA LEU A 15 21.39 13.06 7.82
C LEU A 15 20.15 12.53 7.07
N LYS A 16 19.39 11.63 7.71
CA LYS A 16 18.16 11.04 7.15
C LYS A 16 16.93 11.90 7.49
N HIS A 17 15.85 11.66 6.75
CA HIS A 17 14.54 12.24 7.05
C HIS A 17 14.11 11.93 8.47
N ARG A 18 13.59 12.95 9.17
CA ARG A 18 13.03 12.79 10.51
C ARG A 18 11.55 12.43 10.42
N PRO A 19 11.05 11.62 11.35
CA PRO A 19 9.60 11.45 11.48
C PRO A 19 8.98 12.82 11.75
N TRP A 20 7.82 13.08 11.14
CA TRP A 20 6.99 14.19 11.54
C TRP A 20 6.56 13.99 13.00
N PRO A 21 6.37 15.08 13.77
CA PRO A 21 5.78 14.97 15.09
C PRO A 21 4.34 14.42 14.96
N LEU A 22 3.72 14.09 16.10
CA LEU A 22 2.29 13.77 16.08
C LEU A 22 1.50 15.00 15.64
N SER A 23 0.52 14.79 14.76
CA SER A 23 -0.36 15.87 14.32
C SER A 23 -1.12 16.44 15.51
N THR A 24 -1.25 17.77 15.54
CA THR A 24 -2.10 18.50 16.50
C THR A 24 -3.50 18.76 15.95
N ALA A 25 -3.78 18.36 14.71
CA ALA A 25 -5.09 18.54 14.11
C ALA A 25 -6.14 17.65 14.79
N ILE A 26 -7.33 18.20 15.01
CA ILE A 26 -8.44 17.47 15.64
C ILE A 26 -9.26 16.82 14.52
N ALA A 27 -9.23 15.49 14.47
CA ALA A 27 -10.03 14.74 13.50
C ALA A 27 -11.51 14.69 13.91
N PRO A 28 -12.45 14.91 12.96
CA PRO A 28 -13.87 14.68 13.20
C PRO A 28 -14.12 13.25 13.70
N GLN A 29 -15.14 13.08 14.54
CA GLN A 29 -15.47 11.77 15.11
C GLN A 29 -16.60 11.11 14.32
N LEU A 30 -16.41 9.83 13.99
CA LEU A 30 -17.43 8.99 13.40
C LEU A 30 -18.35 8.35 14.45
N PRO A 31 -19.59 7.98 14.09
CA PRO A 31 -20.51 7.30 15.00
C PRO A 31 -19.93 5.96 15.51
N VAL A 32 -19.93 5.76 16.82
CA VAL A 32 -19.38 4.54 17.44
C VAL A 32 -20.22 3.30 17.11
N ASN A 33 -21.53 3.48 16.91
CA ASN A 33 -22.48 2.39 16.72
C ASN A 33 -22.56 1.87 15.27
N GLU A 34 -21.87 2.52 14.33
CA GLU A 34 -21.88 2.14 12.92
C GLU A 34 -20.58 1.42 12.54
N ALA A 35 -20.73 0.29 11.84
CA ALA A 35 -19.59 -0.43 11.30
C ALA A 35 -18.95 0.39 10.17
N THR A 36 -17.66 0.66 10.31
CA THR A 36 -16.88 1.45 9.36
C THR A 36 -15.66 0.67 8.87
N GLU A 37 -15.30 0.81 7.59
CA GLU A 37 -14.09 0.23 7.00
C GLU A 37 -13.98 -1.29 7.28
N GLU A 38 -12.91 -1.74 7.94
CA GLU A 38 -12.64 -3.14 8.28
C GLU A 38 -13.69 -3.77 9.18
N GLU A 39 -14.44 -2.99 9.95
CA GLU A 39 -15.56 -3.52 10.77
C GLU A 39 -16.70 -4.06 9.91
N ARG A 40 -16.77 -3.69 8.63
CA ARG A 40 -17.77 -4.21 7.68
C ARG A 40 -17.40 -5.58 7.12
N ILE A 41 -16.19 -6.07 7.40
CA ILE A 41 -15.75 -7.39 6.96
C ILE A 41 -16.51 -8.45 7.76
N PRO A 42 -17.12 -9.46 7.11
CA PRO A 42 -17.70 -10.59 7.82
C PRO A 42 -16.66 -11.26 8.73
N TYR A 43 -17.04 -11.53 9.98
CA TYR A 43 -16.15 -12.14 10.99
C TYR A 43 -14.91 -11.28 11.32
N TYR A 44 -15.02 -9.95 11.21
CA TYR A 44 -14.00 -9.03 11.71
C TYR A 44 -13.74 -9.28 13.19
N ASP A 45 -12.48 -9.51 13.53
CA ASP A 45 -12.01 -9.65 14.91
C ASP A 45 -10.89 -8.64 15.15
N PRO A 46 -11.13 -7.56 15.92
CA PRO A 46 -10.13 -6.53 16.16
C PRO A 46 -8.88 -7.07 16.86
N ALA A 47 -8.98 -8.17 17.62
CA ALA A 47 -7.82 -8.80 18.28
C ALA A 47 -6.79 -9.34 17.28
N ARG A 48 -7.22 -9.67 16.06
CA ARG A 48 -6.34 -10.15 14.99
C ARG A 48 -5.68 -9.03 14.19
N PHE A 49 -6.19 -7.80 14.25
CA PHE A 49 -5.64 -6.69 13.47
C PHE A 49 -4.63 -5.89 14.29
N TYR A 50 -3.54 -5.49 13.63
CA TYR A 50 -2.55 -4.60 14.23
C TYR A 50 -3.20 -3.23 14.49
N PRO A 51 -3.12 -2.68 15.72
CA PRO A 51 -3.74 -1.41 16.08
C PRO A 51 -2.89 -0.22 15.60
N ALA A 52 -2.72 -0.09 14.28
CA ALA A 52 -1.91 0.95 13.65
C ALA A 52 -2.40 2.36 13.99
N ARG A 53 -1.47 3.27 14.26
CA ARG A 53 -1.76 4.68 14.53
C ARG A 53 -1.10 5.61 13.53
N LEU A 54 -1.81 6.65 13.09
CA LEU A 54 -1.20 7.70 12.27
C LEU A 54 -0.01 8.34 13.02
N GLY A 55 1.08 8.58 12.29
CA GLY A 55 2.34 9.10 12.82
C GLY A 55 3.27 8.04 13.44
N GLU A 56 2.79 6.81 13.67
CA GLU A 56 3.58 5.71 14.21
C GLU A 56 4.74 5.32 13.28
N VAL A 57 5.92 5.05 13.84
CA VAL A 57 7.10 4.63 13.08
C VAL A 57 7.34 3.13 13.26
N LEU A 58 7.10 2.37 12.20
CA LEU A 58 7.28 0.92 12.15
C LEU A 58 8.67 0.56 11.64
N ASN A 59 9.25 -0.51 12.19
CA ASN A 59 10.59 -1.00 11.84
C ASN A 59 11.68 0.09 11.84
N ASN A 60 11.56 1.10 12.72
CA ASN A 60 12.44 2.27 12.81
C ASN A 60 12.61 3.07 11.49
N ARG A 61 11.72 2.88 10.51
CA ARG A 61 11.90 3.38 9.14
C ARG A 61 10.62 3.89 8.50
N TYR A 62 9.48 3.26 8.74
CA TYR A 62 8.24 3.53 8.00
C TYR A 62 7.27 4.31 8.89
N GLN A 63 7.13 5.61 8.65
CA GLN A 63 6.16 6.41 9.40
C GLN A 63 4.79 6.35 8.72
N LEU A 64 3.77 5.82 9.40
CA LEU A 64 2.40 5.78 8.90
C LEU A 64 1.86 7.19 8.71
N ALA A 65 1.39 7.48 7.49
CA ALA A 65 0.94 8.81 7.11
C ALA A 65 -0.55 8.86 6.79
N THR A 66 -1.08 7.81 6.14
CA THR A 66 -2.48 7.78 5.69
C THR A 66 -2.94 6.35 5.52
N LYS A 67 -4.19 6.03 5.83
CA LYS A 67 -4.75 4.72 5.48
C LYS A 67 -5.17 4.68 4.02
N LEU A 68 -4.72 3.67 3.28
CA LEU A 68 -5.05 3.49 1.86
C LEU A 68 -6.23 2.53 1.65
N GLY A 69 -6.48 1.64 2.61
CA GLY A 69 -7.62 0.73 2.57
C GLY A 69 -7.43 -0.49 3.45
N HIS A 70 -8.33 -1.46 3.30
CA HIS A 70 -8.31 -2.71 4.02
C HIS A 70 -8.69 -3.88 3.09
N GLY A 71 -8.29 -5.07 3.49
CA GLY A 71 -8.75 -6.34 2.93
C GLY A 71 -9.19 -7.26 4.05
N THR A 72 -9.67 -8.47 3.71
CA THR A 72 -10.25 -9.41 4.67
C THR A 72 -9.35 -9.72 5.88
N ASN A 73 -8.04 -9.78 5.66
CA ASN A 73 -7.04 -10.11 6.69
C ASN A 73 -5.86 -9.12 6.69
N SER A 74 -6.05 -7.86 6.29
CA SER A 74 -4.96 -6.88 6.30
C SER A 74 -5.46 -5.45 6.23
N THR A 75 -4.66 -4.51 6.72
CA THR A 75 -4.81 -3.07 6.45
C THR A 75 -3.65 -2.57 5.61
N THR A 76 -3.88 -1.61 4.72
CA THR A 76 -2.85 -1.03 3.87
C THR A 76 -2.74 0.46 4.13
N TRP A 77 -1.51 0.94 4.30
CA TRP A 77 -1.19 2.29 4.72
C TRP A 77 -0.17 2.93 3.78
N LEU A 78 -0.32 4.22 3.52
CA LEU A 78 0.74 5.04 2.99
C LEU A 78 1.71 5.35 4.13
N ALA A 79 3.00 5.16 3.89
CA ALA A 79 4.03 5.46 4.87
C ALA A 79 5.19 6.24 4.24
N ARG A 80 5.76 7.18 5.01
CA ARG A 80 7.02 7.86 4.67
C ARG A 80 8.17 6.89 4.91
N ASP A 81 9.02 6.69 3.91
CA ASP A 81 10.28 5.96 4.05
C ASP A 81 11.37 6.90 4.58
N LEU A 82 11.67 6.79 5.87
CA LEU A 82 12.67 7.61 6.56
C LEU A 82 14.11 7.22 6.20
N ASN A 83 14.32 6.19 5.38
CA ASN A 83 15.65 5.76 4.94
C ASN A 83 16.17 6.56 3.72
N GLN A 84 15.73 7.82 3.58
CA GLN A 84 16.18 8.74 2.55
C GLN A 84 16.99 9.88 3.17
N TRP A 85 17.96 10.41 2.43
CA TRP A 85 18.70 11.60 2.84
C TRP A 85 17.78 12.82 2.90
N ARG A 86 17.94 13.68 3.91
CA ARG A 86 17.03 14.81 4.17
C ARG A 86 16.92 15.85 3.05
N TRP A 87 17.91 15.92 2.16
CA TRP A 87 17.93 16.83 1.00
C TRP A 87 17.32 16.20 -0.26
N LEU A 88 17.02 14.91 -0.23
CA LEU A 88 16.22 14.26 -1.27
C LEU A 88 14.75 14.45 -0.94
N ARG A 89 13.92 14.41 -1.99
CA ARG A 89 12.47 14.40 -1.86
C ARG A 89 12.01 13.25 -0.96
N GLU A 90 10.93 13.48 -0.22
CA GLU A 90 10.31 12.43 0.57
C GLU A 90 9.90 11.25 -0.33
N LYS A 91 10.18 10.03 0.14
CA LYS A 91 9.77 8.80 -0.53
C LYS A 91 8.62 8.17 0.24
N TYR A 92 7.61 7.71 -0.48
CA TYR A 92 6.45 7.04 0.09
C TYR A 92 6.37 5.60 -0.37
N VAL A 93 5.81 4.75 0.49
CA VAL A 93 5.59 3.32 0.26
C VAL A 93 4.19 2.91 0.72
N ALA A 94 3.65 1.85 0.13
CA ALA A 94 2.42 1.24 0.60
C ALA A 94 2.77 0.07 1.53
N LEU A 95 2.42 0.18 2.81
CA LEU A 95 2.66 -0.81 3.84
C LEU A 95 1.39 -1.64 4.07
N LYS A 96 1.42 -2.91 3.68
CA LYS A 96 0.37 -3.88 4.00
C LYS A 96 0.73 -4.57 5.32
N ILE A 97 -0.09 -4.36 6.34
CA ILE A 97 0.03 -5.01 7.65
C ILE A 97 -1.01 -6.13 7.70
N ASN A 98 -0.56 -7.39 7.73
CA ASN A 98 -1.45 -8.53 7.77
C ASN A 98 -1.96 -8.77 9.19
N ALA A 99 -3.22 -9.19 9.29
CA ALA A 99 -3.80 -9.68 10.54
C ALA A 99 -3.00 -10.89 11.03
N SER A 100 -2.87 -11.00 12.34
CA SER A 100 -2.20 -12.13 12.95
C SER A 100 -2.99 -13.42 12.74
N VAL A 101 -2.23 -14.50 12.58
CA VAL A 101 -2.74 -15.86 12.55
C VAL A 101 -2.34 -16.52 13.87
N HIS A 102 -3.24 -17.32 14.47
CA HIS A 102 -2.83 -18.19 15.58
C HIS A 102 -1.75 -19.15 15.10
N TYR A 103 -0.79 -19.47 15.97
CA TYR A 103 0.36 -20.35 15.69
C TYR A 103 0.02 -21.71 15.03
N SER A 104 -1.25 -22.15 15.10
CA SER A 104 -1.72 -23.45 14.58
C SER A 104 -2.22 -23.45 13.13
N ARG A 105 -2.30 -22.30 12.44
CA ARG A 105 -2.67 -22.23 11.02
C ARG A 105 -1.45 -21.85 10.18
N GLU A 106 -1.33 -22.46 9.00
CA GLU A 106 -0.38 -22.00 7.96
C GLU A 106 -0.53 -20.50 7.77
N ASN A 107 0.59 -19.79 7.87
CA ASN A 107 0.61 -18.34 7.75
C ASN A 107 0.44 -17.97 6.28
N ALA A 108 -0.82 -17.86 5.83
CA ALA A 108 -1.16 -17.50 4.45
C ALA A 108 -0.48 -16.20 3.99
N ALA A 109 -0.22 -15.25 4.90
CA ALA A 109 0.52 -14.04 4.58
C ALA A 109 2.00 -14.29 4.31
N GLN A 110 2.60 -15.29 4.96
CA GLN A 110 3.96 -15.73 4.68
C GLN A 110 4.03 -16.47 3.34
N ALA A 111 3.09 -17.37 3.07
CA ALA A 111 3.02 -18.03 1.76
C ALA A 111 2.82 -17.03 0.61
N GLU A 112 1.93 -16.04 0.76
CA GLU A 112 1.76 -14.94 -0.21
C GLU A 112 3.09 -14.19 -0.41
N LEU A 113 3.82 -13.88 0.67
CA LEU A 113 5.12 -13.21 0.61
C LEU A 113 6.18 -14.05 -0.10
N ASP A 114 6.25 -15.35 0.18
CA ASP A 114 7.26 -16.24 -0.39
C ASP A 114 7.05 -16.40 -1.90
N ILE A 115 5.81 -16.54 -2.36
CA ILE A 115 5.46 -16.53 -3.78
C ILE A 115 5.87 -15.21 -4.44
N MET A 116 5.57 -14.07 -3.79
CA MET A 116 5.94 -12.77 -4.34
C MET A 116 7.46 -12.57 -4.43
N LYS A 117 8.22 -13.07 -3.44
CA LYS A 117 9.69 -13.02 -3.47
C LYS A 117 10.26 -13.86 -4.60
N HIS A 118 9.77 -15.10 -4.75
CA HIS A 118 10.11 -15.97 -5.87
C HIS A 118 9.89 -15.26 -7.22
N ILE A 119 8.69 -14.73 -7.45
CA ILE A 119 8.36 -13.99 -8.67
C ILE A 119 9.33 -12.82 -8.92
N SER A 120 9.77 -12.13 -7.86
CA SER A 120 10.66 -10.96 -7.97
C SER A 120 12.10 -11.31 -8.37
N GLU A 121 12.55 -12.53 -8.07
CA GLU A 121 13.94 -12.95 -8.18
C GLU A 121 14.24 -13.79 -9.44
N VAL A 122 13.25 -14.50 -9.99
CA VAL A 122 13.44 -15.47 -11.09
C VAL A 122 14.11 -14.87 -12.32
N ASN A 123 13.52 -13.84 -12.94
CA ASN A 123 14.11 -13.19 -14.13
C ASN A 123 13.70 -11.71 -14.24
N PRO A 124 14.41 -10.80 -13.53
CA PRO A 124 14.14 -9.36 -13.57
C PRO A 124 14.31 -8.69 -14.94
N GLN A 125 14.95 -9.35 -15.91
CA GLN A 125 15.17 -8.82 -17.25
C GLN A 125 14.00 -9.11 -18.20
N HIS A 126 13.09 -10.01 -17.83
CA HIS A 126 11.93 -10.35 -18.65
C HIS A 126 10.97 -9.16 -18.77
N LYS A 127 10.46 -8.89 -19.98
CA LYS A 127 9.59 -7.72 -20.24
C LYS A 127 8.31 -7.69 -19.40
N GLY A 128 7.79 -8.86 -19.03
CA GLY A 128 6.62 -9.00 -18.17
C GLY A 128 6.90 -8.83 -16.67
N TRP A 129 8.16 -8.86 -16.23
CA TRP A 129 8.53 -8.73 -14.82
C TRP A 129 8.07 -7.41 -14.22
N CYS A 130 8.28 -6.30 -14.93
CA CYS A 130 7.92 -4.97 -14.47
C CYS A 130 6.41 -4.70 -14.40
N LEU A 131 5.59 -5.64 -14.90
CA LEU A 131 4.12 -5.62 -14.91
C LEU A 131 3.51 -6.43 -13.76
N ILE A 132 4.34 -7.12 -12.96
CA ILE A 132 3.90 -7.83 -11.76
C ILE A 132 4.29 -7.04 -10.52
N ARG A 133 3.37 -6.93 -9.56
CA ARG A 133 3.66 -6.31 -8.27
C ARG A 133 4.53 -7.24 -7.42
N TYR A 134 5.62 -6.71 -6.89
CA TYR A 134 6.50 -7.41 -5.96
C TYR A 134 6.83 -6.55 -4.72
N PRO A 135 7.22 -7.17 -3.60
CA PRO A 135 7.59 -6.47 -2.38
C PRO A 135 8.93 -5.74 -2.52
N LEU A 136 9.01 -4.53 -1.97
CA LEU A 136 10.24 -3.75 -1.84
C LEU A 136 11.02 -4.11 -0.57
N ASP A 137 10.31 -4.52 0.48
CA ASP A 137 10.85 -4.91 1.79
C ASP A 137 9.76 -5.73 2.53
N SER A 138 10.14 -6.46 3.56
CA SER A 138 9.22 -7.22 4.42
C SER A 138 9.80 -7.35 5.82
N PHE A 139 8.96 -7.22 6.85
CA PHE A 139 9.36 -7.39 8.24
C PHE A 139 8.21 -7.95 9.07
N SER A 140 8.44 -8.21 10.35
CA SER A 140 7.40 -8.67 11.27
C SER A 140 7.31 -7.75 12.48
N LEU A 141 6.09 -7.42 12.87
CA LEU A 141 5.79 -6.70 14.10
C LEU A 141 5.36 -7.70 15.16
N GLU A 142 5.91 -7.56 16.36
CA GLU A 142 5.57 -8.40 17.51
C GLU A 142 4.91 -7.50 18.56
N LEU A 143 3.65 -7.80 18.87
CA LEU A 143 2.90 -7.15 19.94
C LEU A 143 3.01 -7.96 21.23
N ALA A 144 2.74 -7.31 22.36
CA ALA A 144 2.63 -7.99 23.65
C ALA A 144 1.61 -9.14 23.56
N GLY A 145 1.98 -10.33 24.03
CA GLY A 145 1.15 -11.54 23.92
C GLY A 145 1.52 -12.49 22.77
N SER A 146 2.72 -12.36 22.18
CA SER A 146 3.26 -13.26 21.13
C SER A 146 2.51 -13.21 19.80
N THR A 147 1.74 -12.15 19.55
CA THR A 147 1.04 -11.92 18.30
C THR A 147 1.99 -11.32 17.27
N ARG A 148 2.18 -12.02 16.15
CA ARG A 148 3.08 -11.62 15.07
C ARG A 148 2.30 -11.19 13.83
N HIS A 149 2.66 -10.03 13.27
CA HIS A 149 2.06 -9.48 12.07
C HIS A 149 3.11 -9.36 10.95
N THR A 150 2.92 -10.10 9.87
CA THR A 150 3.75 -9.96 8.66
C THR A 150 3.42 -8.63 7.98
N CYS A 151 4.42 -7.77 7.82
CA CYS A 151 4.33 -6.50 7.12
C CYS A 151 5.06 -6.59 5.79
N VAL A 152 4.40 -6.17 4.72
CA VAL A 152 4.95 -6.19 3.37
C VAL A 152 4.91 -4.78 2.79
N VAL A 153 6.06 -4.31 2.31
CA VAL A 153 6.25 -2.97 1.76
C VAL A 153 6.17 -3.05 0.24
N PHE A 154 5.38 -2.19 -0.39
CA PHE A 154 5.20 -2.13 -1.83
C PHE A 154 5.41 -0.72 -2.38
N GLU A 155 5.61 -0.63 -3.70
CA GLU A 155 5.33 0.62 -4.40
C GLU A 155 3.86 1.03 -4.18
N PRO A 156 3.59 2.31 -3.88
CA PRO A 156 2.23 2.83 -3.85
C PRO A 156 1.60 2.78 -5.24
N LEU A 157 0.35 2.35 -5.29
CA LEU A 157 -0.44 2.29 -6.51
C LEU A 157 -1.68 3.14 -6.32
N ARG A 158 -2.29 3.55 -7.43
CA ARG A 158 -3.46 4.41 -7.44
C ARG A 158 -4.72 3.60 -7.14
N GLU A 159 -5.59 3.45 -8.12
CA GLU A 159 -6.82 2.68 -7.97
C GLU A 159 -6.80 1.38 -8.80
N PRO A 160 -7.56 0.36 -8.38
CA PRO A 160 -7.79 -0.82 -9.19
C PRO A 160 -8.64 -0.49 -10.43
N LEU A 161 -8.51 -1.34 -11.46
CA LEU A 161 -9.13 -1.14 -12.76
C LEU A 161 -10.66 -0.99 -12.71
N TRP A 162 -11.33 -1.69 -11.77
CA TRP A 162 -12.78 -1.58 -11.59
C TRP A 162 -13.24 -0.18 -11.15
N LEU A 163 -12.37 0.57 -10.45
CA LEU A 163 -12.61 1.94 -10.03
C LEU A 163 -12.12 2.92 -11.11
N PHE A 164 -10.98 2.63 -11.73
CA PHE A 164 -10.39 3.44 -12.80
C PHE A 164 -11.35 3.67 -13.97
N ARG A 165 -12.16 2.67 -14.34
CA ARG A 165 -13.15 2.80 -15.42
C ARG A 165 -14.13 3.97 -15.22
N ARG A 166 -14.35 4.41 -13.96
CA ARG A 166 -15.25 5.53 -13.64
C ARG A 166 -14.76 6.90 -14.12
N ARG A 167 -13.48 6.99 -14.54
CA ARG A 167 -12.92 8.20 -15.13
C ARG A 167 -13.35 8.45 -16.56
N PHE A 168 -13.98 7.47 -17.21
CA PHE A 168 -14.41 7.56 -18.59
C PHE A 168 -15.92 7.70 -18.69
N MET A 169 -16.39 8.32 -19.78
CA MET A 169 -17.81 8.45 -20.06
C MET A 169 -18.51 7.08 -20.02
N GLY A 170 -19.65 7.02 -19.33
CA GLY A 170 -20.43 5.78 -19.17
C GLY A 170 -19.76 4.71 -18.31
N ASN A 171 -18.66 5.00 -17.60
CA ASN A 171 -17.85 4.03 -16.86
C ASN A 171 -17.23 2.93 -17.75
N VAL A 172 -16.93 3.26 -19.01
CA VAL A 172 -16.40 2.33 -20.02
C VAL A 172 -15.01 2.76 -20.45
N ILE A 173 -14.04 1.84 -20.34
CA ILE A 173 -12.67 2.07 -20.80
C ILE A 173 -12.66 2.10 -22.34
N PRO A 174 -12.08 3.13 -22.97
CA PRO A 174 -11.95 3.19 -24.43
C PRO A 174 -11.25 1.95 -25.00
N SER A 175 -11.70 1.48 -26.16
CA SER A 175 -11.21 0.24 -26.77
C SER A 175 -9.70 0.24 -27.04
N GLY A 176 -9.13 1.38 -27.44
CA GLY A 176 -7.68 1.54 -27.62
C GLY A 176 -6.91 1.29 -26.32
N LEU A 177 -7.35 1.87 -25.21
CA LEU A 177 -6.75 1.67 -23.89
C LEU A 177 -6.95 0.23 -23.40
N LEU A 178 -8.12 -0.36 -23.62
CA LEU A 178 -8.38 -1.75 -23.26
C LEU A 178 -7.47 -2.73 -24.00
N LYS A 179 -7.17 -2.50 -25.28
CA LYS A 179 -6.22 -3.34 -26.04
C LYS A 179 -4.82 -3.30 -25.44
N MET A 180 -4.33 -2.11 -25.08
CA MET A 180 -3.03 -1.95 -24.42
C MET A 180 -3.01 -2.64 -23.05
N LEU A 181 -4.07 -2.47 -22.26
CA LEU A 181 -4.25 -3.15 -20.98
C LEU A 181 -4.15 -4.67 -21.11
N LEU A 182 -4.87 -5.25 -22.08
CA LEU A 182 -4.85 -6.68 -22.32
C LEU A 182 -3.45 -7.16 -22.73
N GLN A 183 -2.73 -6.42 -23.57
CA GLN A 183 -1.35 -6.75 -23.92
C GLN A 183 -0.43 -6.78 -22.70
N MET A 184 -0.53 -5.78 -21.82
CA MET A 184 0.25 -5.73 -20.59
C MET A 184 -0.08 -6.90 -19.64
N ILE A 185 -1.37 -7.19 -19.47
CA ILE A 185 -1.83 -8.33 -18.66
C ILE A 185 -1.27 -9.64 -19.23
N LEU A 186 -1.34 -9.83 -20.55
CA LEU A 186 -0.80 -11.03 -21.22
C LEU A 186 0.72 -11.13 -21.09
N HIS A 187 1.46 -10.03 -21.15
CA HIS A 187 2.90 -10.04 -20.91
C HIS A 187 3.26 -10.41 -19.45
N GLY A 188 2.51 -9.87 -18.48
CA GLY A 188 2.68 -10.21 -17.06
C GLY A 188 2.34 -11.69 -16.79
N LEU A 189 1.22 -12.18 -17.32
CA LEU A 189 0.85 -13.59 -17.23
C LEU A 189 1.86 -14.50 -17.94
N GLY A 190 2.36 -14.08 -19.11
CA GLY A 190 3.41 -14.78 -19.83
C GLY A 190 4.64 -14.98 -18.94
N TYR A 191 5.10 -13.92 -18.25
CA TYR A 191 6.19 -14.01 -17.28
C TYR A 191 5.89 -14.99 -16.13
N LEU A 192 4.71 -14.86 -15.49
CA LEU A 192 4.32 -15.73 -14.39
C LEU A 192 4.30 -17.21 -14.80
N HIS A 193 3.80 -17.51 -15.99
CA HIS A 193 3.65 -18.89 -16.46
C HIS A 193 4.95 -19.46 -17.02
N SER A 194 5.69 -18.72 -17.85
CA SER A 194 6.90 -19.26 -18.52
C SER A 194 8.11 -19.29 -17.60
N GLU A 195 8.36 -18.21 -16.86
CA GLU A 195 9.54 -18.06 -16.02
C GLU A 195 9.27 -18.56 -14.60
N CYS A 196 8.21 -18.05 -13.97
CA CYS A 196 7.99 -18.27 -12.53
C CYS A 196 7.33 -19.62 -12.21
N GLN A 197 6.66 -20.25 -13.18
CA GLN A 197 5.82 -21.45 -12.98
C GLN A 197 4.70 -21.22 -11.95
N VAL A 198 4.10 -20.02 -11.93
CA VAL A 198 3.04 -19.62 -11.00
C VAL A 198 1.76 -19.30 -11.75
N ILE A 199 0.62 -19.85 -11.30
CA ILE A 199 -0.71 -19.51 -11.79
C ILE A 199 -1.33 -18.48 -10.83
N HIS A 200 -1.89 -17.38 -11.35
CA HIS A 200 -2.46 -16.31 -10.51
C HIS A 200 -3.79 -16.69 -9.84
N THR A 201 -4.60 -17.57 -10.45
CA THR A 201 -5.91 -18.09 -9.96
C THR A 201 -7.06 -17.09 -9.72
N ASP A 202 -6.80 -15.79 -9.56
CA ASP A 202 -7.79 -14.74 -9.25
C ASP A 202 -7.64 -13.49 -10.16
N LEU A 203 -7.54 -13.68 -11.48
CA LEU A 203 -7.43 -12.55 -12.41
C LEU A 203 -8.77 -11.82 -12.55
N LYS A 204 -8.85 -10.60 -11.98
CA LYS A 204 -10.05 -9.74 -12.05
C LYS A 204 -9.68 -8.26 -12.02
N PRO A 205 -10.58 -7.34 -12.42
CA PRO A 205 -10.33 -5.90 -12.39
C PRO A 205 -9.96 -5.31 -11.01
N ALA A 206 -10.22 -6.03 -9.91
CA ALA A 206 -9.78 -5.66 -8.56
C ALA A 206 -8.30 -5.95 -8.27
N ASN A 207 -7.68 -6.84 -9.04
CA ASN A 207 -6.27 -7.24 -8.88
C ASN A 207 -5.35 -6.64 -9.96
N ILE A 208 -5.88 -5.74 -10.81
CA ILE A 208 -5.12 -4.97 -11.78
C ILE A 208 -5.13 -3.52 -11.30
N MET A 209 -3.97 -3.02 -10.87
CA MET A 209 -3.83 -1.67 -10.29
C MET A 209 -3.16 -0.71 -11.27
N VAL A 210 -3.59 0.54 -11.28
CA VAL A 210 -2.91 1.62 -12.01
C VAL A 210 -1.74 2.13 -11.16
N ARG A 211 -0.56 2.36 -11.77
CA ARG A 211 0.55 3.06 -11.13
C ARG A 211 0.21 4.54 -10.89
N ILE A 212 0.90 5.14 -9.93
CA ILE A 212 0.82 6.58 -9.69
C ILE A 212 1.75 7.28 -10.68
N GLU A 213 1.20 8.20 -11.45
CA GLU A 213 1.93 8.96 -12.48
C GLU A 213 2.75 10.12 -11.90
N ASP A 214 2.25 10.78 -10.84
CA ASP A 214 2.96 11.84 -10.13
C ASP A 214 3.12 11.51 -8.65
N PRO A 215 4.36 11.27 -8.16
CA PRO A 215 4.64 11.06 -6.75
C PRO A 215 4.21 12.22 -5.83
N SER A 216 3.95 13.43 -6.34
CA SER A 216 3.41 14.56 -5.55
C SER A 216 2.06 14.27 -4.92
N LEU A 217 1.23 13.45 -5.58
CA LEU A 217 -0.07 13.04 -5.07
C LEU A 217 0.04 12.26 -3.75
N LEU A 218 1.16 11.55 -3.55
CA LEU A 218 1.42 10.83 -2.31
C LEU A 218 1.80 11.77 -1.17
N GLU A 219 2.63 12.77 -1.49
CA GLU A 219 3.05 13.80 -0.53
C GLU A 219 1.85 14.67 -0.11
N GLU A 220 1.04 15.08 -1.07
CA GLU A 220 -0.19 15.82 -0.83
C GLU A 220 -1.17 14.99 0.01
N SER A 221 -1.38 13.71 -0.32
CA SER A 221 -2.24 12.81 0.47
C SER A 221 -1.78 12.69 1.92
N ALA A 222 -0.47 12.52 2.14
CA ALA A 222 0.12 12.46 3.47
C ALA A 222 -0.01 13.78 4.24
N ARG A 223 0.25 14.92 3.59
CA ARG A 223 0.12 16.25 4.21
C ARG A 223 -1.33 16.59 4.53
N ASN A 224 -2.25 16.29 3.61
CA ASN A 224 -3.68 16.49 3.82
C ASN A 224 -4.18 15.66 5.00
N GLU A 225 -3.75 14.41 5.15
CA GLU A 225 -4.12 13.61 6.33
C GLU A 225 -3.49 14.16 7.62
N TYR A 226 -2.27 14.68 7.53
CA TYR A 226 -1.58 15.26 8.68
C TYR A 226 -2.22 16.57 9.17
N GLU A 227 -2.58 17.48 8.26
CA GLU A 227 -3.13 18.80 8.57
C GLU A 227 -4.65 18.80 8.71
N HIS A 228 -5.33 17.97 7.92
CA HIS A 228 -6.78 17.89 7.79
C HIS A 228 -7.23 16.41 7.82
N PRO A 229 -7.07 15.72 8.96
CA PRO A 229 -7.35 14.29 9.08
C PRO A 229 -8.81 13.98 8.73
N LEU A 230 -9.02 12.84 8.07
CA LEU A 230 -10.37 12.36 7.79
C LEU A 230 -11.09 12.03 9.11
N PRO A 231 -12.44 11.99 9.09
CA PRO A 231 -13.19 11.48 10.22
C PRO A 231 -12.68 10.11 10.67
N GLN A 232 -12.54 9.91 11.98
CA GLN A 232 -12.03 8.68 12.58
C GLN A 232 -12.97 8.20 13.70
N LYS A 233 -12.99 6.90 13.93
CA LYS A 233 -13.76 6.28 15.01
C LYS A 233 -12.82 5.80 16.11
N ASN A 234 -12.99 6.32 17.31
CA ASN A 234 -12.28 5.81 18.49
C ASN A 234 -13.09 4.69 19.14
N CYS A 235 -12.50 3.51 19.22
CA CYS A 235 -13.12 2.32 19.78
C CYS A 235 -12.89 2.23 21.30
N SER A 236 -13.78 1.54 22.00
CA SER A 236 -13.72 1.36 23.46
C SER A 236 -12.50 0.56 23.93
N ASP A 237 -11.91 -0.24 23.05
CA ASP A 237 -10.69 -1.02 23.27
C ASP A 237 -9.39 -0.23 23.04
N GLY A 238 -9.49 1.08 22.78
CA GLY A 238 -8.35 1.97 22.54
C GLY A 238 -7.79 1.93 21.12
N ARG A 239 -8.44 1.19 20.20
CA ARG A 239 -8.14 1.24 18.76
C ARG A 239 -8.79 2.48 18.11
N THR A 240 -8.23 2.89 16.98
CA THR A 240 -8.83 3.92 16.13
C THR A 240 -9.03 3.34 14.74
N ILE A 241 -10.26 3.40 14.23
CA ILE A 241 -10.59 3.05 12.85
C ILE A 241 -10.54 4.34 12.04
N TYR A 242 -9.60 4.39 11.10
CA TYR A 242 -9.42 5.53 10.19
C TYR A 242 -10.16 5.27 8.88
N LEU A 243 -10.74 6.31 8.29
CA LEU A 243 -11.23 6.24 6.92
C LEU A 243 -10.06 6.16 5.93
N ALA A 244 -10.25 5.42 4.84
CA ALA A 244 -9.24 5.29 3.80
C ALA A 244 -9.27 6.49 2.84
N ARG A 245 -8.12 7.13 2.64
CA ARG A 245 -7.91 8.14 1.59
C ARG A 245 -7.38 7.45 0.34
N ASN A 246 -8.28 6.85 -0.42
CA ASN A 246 -7.97 6.07 -1.62
C ASN A 246 -8.28 6.80 -2.95
N ASN A 247 -8.72 8.06 -2.88
CA ASN A 247 -9.00 8.88 -4.05
C ASN A 247 -7.93 9.97 -4.20
N PHE A 248 -7.04 9.79 -5.19
CA PHE A 248 -5.97 10.73 -5.53
C PHE A 248 -6.41 11.77 -6.59
N GLY A 249 -7.71 12.07 -6.71
CA GLY A 249 -8.24 13.08 -7.62
C GLY A 249 -8.08 12.75 -9.11
N VAL A 250 -8.25 13.74 -9.99
CA VAL A 250 -7.97 13.65 -11.43
C VAL A 250 -6.67 14.39 -11.72
N SER A 251 -5.72 13.73 -12.37
CA SER A 251 -4.48 14.37 -12.77
C SER A 251 -4.71 15.24 -13.99
N GLU A 252 -4.07 16.42 -14.04
CA GLU A 252 -4.16 17.34 -15.18
C GLU A 252 -3.64 16.69 -16.48
N ASN A 253 -2.70 15.74 -16.36
CA ASN A 253 -2.18 14.95 -17.47
C ASN A 253 -3.17 13.90 -18.01
N PHE A 254 -4.31 13.68 -17.33
CA PHE A 254 -5.30 12.68 -17.74
C PHE A 254 -6.02 13.05 -19.04
N PHE A 255 -6.19 14.35 -19.31
CA PHE A 255 -6.97 14.85 -20.46
C PHE A 255 -6.15 15.06 -21.74
N GLY A 256 -4.81 15.10 -21.67
CA GLY A 256 -3.95 15.42 -22.82
C GLY A 256 -3.51 14.24 -23.69
N ILE A 257 -3.93 13.01 -23.38
CA ILE A 257 -3.23 11.78 -23.83
C ILE A 257 -4.10 10.87 -24.70
N THR A 258 -5.34 11.26 -25.01
CA THR A 258 -6.28 10.42 -25.77
C THR A 258 -5.88 10.20 -27.23
N ASP A 259 -4.89 10.94 -27.76
CA ASP A 259 -4.58 10.94 -29.20
C ASP A 259 -3.31 10.16 -29.58
N ASN A 260 -2.51 9.68 -28.61
CA ASN A 260 -1.31 8.88 -28.91
C ASN A 260 -1.12 7.69 -27.93
N PRO A 261 -1.23 6.43 -28.43
CA PRO A 261 -1.10 5.21 -27.60
C PRO A 261 0.28 5.01 -26.97
N GLU A 262 1.38 5.53 -27.54
CA GLU A 262 2.72 5.41 -26.94
C GLU A 262 2.87 6.29 -25.68
N THR A 263 2.26 7.48 -25.68
CA THR A 263 2.17 8.35 -24.50
C THR A 263 1.27 7.75 -23.42
N ALA A 264 0.20 7.04 -23.80
CA ALA A 264 -0.66 6.34 -22.85
C ALA A 264 0.07 5.18 -22.15
N PHE A 265 0.98 4.47 -22.84
CA PHE A 265 1.83 3.42 -22.26
C PHE A 265 2.76 3.97 -21.17
N THR A 266 3.29 5.17 -21.36
CA THR A 266 4.15 5.85 -20.39
C THR A 266 3.35 6.38 -19.18
N THR A 267 2.08 6.73 -19.39
CA THR A 267 1.23 7.35 -18.36
C THR A 267 0.50 6.33 -17.49
N TYR A 268 0.05 5.21 -18.07
CA TYR A 268 -0.75 4.21 -17.37
C TYR A 268 -0.03 2.86 -17.39
N THR A 269 0.94 2.72 -16.49
CA THR A 269 1.48 1.38 -16.20
C THR A 269 0.58 0.67 -15.20
N PHE A 270 0.31 -0.62 -15.41
CA PHE A 270 -0.53 -1.43 -14.53
C PHE A 270 0.27 -2.56 -13.92
N LEU A 271 -0.12 -2.95 -12.71
CA LEU A 271 0.46 -4.09 -12.02
C LEU A 271 -0.58 -5.13 -11.70
N LEU A 272 -0.28 -6.37 -12.07
CA LEU A 272 -0.96 -7.55 -11.58
C LEU A 272 -0.53 -7.81 -10.14
N ILE A 273 -1.50 -7.88 -9.22
CA ILE A 273 -1.24 -8.25 -7.82
C ILE A 273 -1.33 -9.78 -7.72
N PRO A 274 -0.20 -10.50 -7.57
CA PRO A 274 -0.25 -11.94 -7.38
C PRO A 274 -1.09 -12.30 -6.15
N LYS A 275 -1.95 -13.29 -6.31
CA LYS A 275 -2.69 -13.93 -5.22
C LYS A 275 -2.41 -15.43 -5.26
N PRO A 276 -2.11 -16.05 -4.10
CA PRO A 276 -2.09 -17.50 -3.99
C PRO A 276 -3.49 -18.09 -4.19
#